data_AF-A0A7C5ILR4-F1
#
_entry.id   AF-A0A7C5ILR4-F1
#
_cell.length_a   1.000
_cell.length_b   1.000
_cell.length_c   1.000
_cell.angle_alpha   90.00
_cell.angle_beta   90.00
_cell.angle_gamma   90.00
#
_symmetry.space_group_name_H-M   'P 1'
#
loop_
_entity.id
_entity.type
_entity.pdbx_description
1 polymer ?
#
loop_
_entity_poly.entity_id
_entity_poly.type
_entity_poly.pdbx_seq_one_letter_code
_entity_poly.pdbx_strand_id
1 'polypeptide(L)'
;MNNIDLSKITKPVESLIGIFKFLFFTLWGWIIVIFILFIVIIANSKNEKGYFSFLKFSSSLFEKGFFFFSNLFQFFAGLIIVWILISIQPLLKDIQEMVSLYKDIRNLEMALKNLKSERKLLEIIPVSFEDNEMVFKIKYFAYSPLKGEDIETGERECKIYGRKAYFDFIVLNFDYALIESGKSINIAIPYLVFSDTIPFENGVNILYEMEGIPLSLKLDEGDLFLLNEVDYKSVIKKIMLAVKDKSFARKTGIRTYYSEAIGISPVLKKKYTIYSTGTGGILLK
;
A
#
# COMPACT_ATOMS: atom_id res chain seq x y z
N MET A 1 -16.46 17.21 23.32
CA MET A 1 -16.75 15.77 23.48
C MET A 1 -16.35 15.37 24.90
N ASN A 2 -17.31 15.02 25.75
CA ASN A 2 -17.03 14.56 27.11
C ASN A 2 -16.28 13.22 27.03
N ASN A 3 -15.05 13.18 27.53
CA ASN A 3 -14.34 11.93 27.77
C ASN A 3 -15.09 11.18 28.86
N ILE A 4 -15.94 10.24 28.45
CA ILE A 4 -16.54 9.28 29.36
C ILE A 4 -15.37 8.46 29.92
N ASP A 5 -15.19 8.52 31.22
CA ASP A 5 -14.18 7.76 31.95
C ASP A 5 -14.52 6.27 31.89
N LEU A 6 -14.07 5.63 30.81
CA LEU A 6 -14.29 4.20 30.49
C LEU A 6 -13.83 3.29 31.64
N SER A 7 -12.91 3.75 32.49
CA SER A 7 -12.42 2.98 33.65
C SER A 7 -13.49 2.71 34.72
N LYS A 8 -14.52 3.57 34.82
CA LYS A 8 -15.66 3.34 35.74
C LYS A 8 -16.65 2.30 35.23
N ILE A 9 -16.67 2.05 33.91
CA ILE A 9 -17.55 1.07 33.27
C ILE A 9 -16.88 -0.31 33.21
N THR A 10 -15.55 -0.37 33.05
CA THR A 10 -14.83 -1.65 32.92
C THR A 10 -14.80 -2.48 34.20
N LYS A 11 -14.63 -1.86 35.38
CA LYS A 11 -14.57 -2.59 36.68
C LYS A 11 -15.82 -3.44 37.01
N PRO A 12 -17.06 -2.91 36.92
CA PRO A 12 -18.25 -3.73 37.19
C PRO A 12 -18.43 -4.84 36.15
N VAL A 13 -18.06 -4.60 34.89
CA VAL A 13 -18.10 -5.62 33.82
C VAL A 13 -17.10 -6.74 34.09
N GLU A 14 -15.86 -6.42 34.48
CA GLU A 14 -14.85 -7.41 34.86
C GLU A 14 -15.29 -8.27 36.05
N SER A 15 -15.93 -7.65 37.06
CA SER A 15 -16.46 -8.35 38.23
C SER A 15 -17.59 -9.30 37.84
N LEU A 16 -18.52 -8.88 36.98
CA LEU A 16 -19.58 -9.72 36.43
C LEU A 16 -19.02 -10.88 35.61
N ILE A 17 -18.00 -10.64 34.78
CA ILE A 17 -17.30 -11.68 34.02
C ILE A 17 -16.63 -12.67 34.97
N GLY A 18 -16.02 -12.21 36.06
CA GLY A 18 -15.42 -13.06 37.09
C GLY A 18 -16.44 -14.00 37.75
N ILE A 19 -17.60 -13.46 38.15
CA ILE A 19 -18.71 -14.26 38.73
C ILE A 19 -19.23 -15.26 37.70
N PHE A 20 -19.43 -14.82 36.45
CA PHE A 20 -19.88 -15.68 35.36
C PHE A 20 -18.89 -16.83 35.10
N LYS A 21 -17.59 -16.52 35.03
CA LYS A 21 -16.52 -17.52 34.88
C LYS A 21 -16.56 -18.52 36.03
N PHE A 22 -16.67 -18.04 37.27
CA PHE A 22 -16.77 -18.92 38.43
C PHE A 22 -17.98 -19.84 38.34
N LEU A 23 -19.18 -19.31 38.06
CA LEU A 23 -20.42 -20.08 38.04
C LEU A 23 -20.45 -21.15 36.94
N PHE A 24 -19.93 -20.86 35.75
CA PHE A 24 -20.10 -21.74 34.57
C PHE A 24 -18.84 -22.51 34.15
N PHE A 25 -17.65 -22.12 34.60
CA PHE A 25 -16.39 -22.78 34.23
C PHE A 25 -15.70 -23.49 35.41
N THR A 26 -16.27 -23.46 36.61
CA THR A 26 -15.74 -24.21 37.75
C THR A 26 -16.73 -25.27 38.21
N LEU A 27 -16.22 -26.42 38.67
CA LEU A 27 -17.04 -27.49 39.22
C LEU A 27 -17.93 -27.01 40.39
N TRP A 28 -17.38 -26.14 41.25
CA TRP A 28 -18.09 -25.56 42.38
C TRP A 28 -19.24 -24.63 41.96
N GLY A 29 -19.05 -23.85 40.90
CA GLY A 29 -20.11 -23.03 40.32
C GLY A 29 -21.31 -23.85 39.88
N TRP A 30 -21.08 -24.96 39.18
CA TRP A 30 -22.14 -25.88 38.75
C TRP A 30 -22.87 -26.53 39.92
N ILE A 31 -22.16 -26.89 40.98
CA ILE A 31 -22.79 -27.41 42.21
C ILE A 31 -23.76 -26.37 42.80
N ILE A 32 -23.36 -25.11 42.88
CA ILE A 32 -24.22 -24.01 43.37
C ILE A 32 -25.45 -23.84 42.48
N VAL A 33 -25.26 -23.82 41.16
CA VAL A 33 -26.36 -23.67 40.18
C VAL A 33 -27.36 -24.82 40.27
N ILE A 34 -26.89 -26.08 40.34
CA ILE A 34 -27.74 -27.26 40.49
C ILE A 34 -28.48 -27.21 41.84
N PHE A 35 -27.81 -26.80 42.91
CA PHE A 35 -28.41 -26.67 44.23
C PHE A 35 -29.54 -25.63 44.26
N ILE A 36 -29.32 -24.46 43.65
CA ILE A 36 -30.36 -23.42 43.52
C ILE A 36 -31.54 -23.95 42.69
N LEU A 37 -31.26 -24.60 41.55
CA LEU A 37 -32.30 -25.21 40.72
C LEU A 37 -33.10 -26.25 41.50
N PHE A 38 -32.42 -27.08 42.29
CA PHE A 38 -33.04 -28.09 43.16
C PHE A 38 -33.95 -27.46 44.23
N ILE A 39 -33.53 -26.37 44.86
CA ILE A 39 -34.38 -25.61 45.80
C ILE A 39 -35.63 -25.09 45.09
N VAL A 40 -35.50 -24.52 43.90
CA VAL A 40 -36.64 -24.01 43.11
C VAL A 40 -37.60 -25.14 42.75
N ILE A 41 -37.10 -26.31 42.39
CA ILE A 41 -37.93 -27.49 42.08
C ILE A 41 -38.67 -27.96 43.34
N ILE A 42 -37.98 -28.06 44.48
CA ILE A 42 -38.61 -28.44 45.76
C ILE A 42 -39.68 -27.43 46.16
N ALA A 43 -39.41 -26.14 46.06
CA ALA A 43 -40.38 -25.10 46.40
C ALA A 43 -41.67 -25.23 45.58
N ASN A 44 -41.55 -25.51 44.27
CA ASN A 44 -42.68 -25.68 43.36
C ASN A 44 -43.37 -27.06 43.44
N SER A 45 -42.78 -28.02 44.16
CA SER A 45 -43.36 -29.37 44.33
C SER A 45 -44.41 -29.47 45.44
N LYS A 46 -44.56 -28.42 46.26
CA LYS A 46 -45.55 -28.39 47.36
C LYS A 46 -46.96 -28.17 46.82
N ASN A 47 -47.95 -28.84 47.41
CA ASN A 47 -49.36 -28.64 47.08
C ASN A 47 -49.96 -27.41 47.80
N GLU A 48 -51.24 -27.11 47.55
CA GLU A 48 -51.95 -25.97 48.17
C GLU A 48 -51.98 -26.02 49.70
N LYS A 49 -51.80 -27.21 50.27
CA LYS A 49 -51.75 -27.45 51.72
C LYS A 49 -50.30 -27.49 52.25
N GLY A 50 -49.30 -27.24 51.41
CA GLY A 50 -47.88 -27.20 51.78
C GLY A 50 -47.16 -28.56 51.81
N TYR A 51 -47.86 -29.67 51.53
CA TYR A 51 -47.27 -31.01 51.52
C TYR A 51 -46.54 -31.30 50.21
N PHE A 52 -45.44 -32.06 50.30
CA PHE A 52 -44.67 -32.50 49.15
C PHE A 52 -45.46 -33.51 48.30
N SER A 53 -45.47 -33.31 46.98
CA SER A 53 -46.07 -34.26 46.03
C SER A 53 -45.03 -34.72 45.01
N PHE A 54 -44.77 -36.02 44.96
CA PHE A 54 -43.79 -36.60 44.04
C PHE A 54 -44.14 -36.35 42.56
N LEU A 55 -45.42 -36.42 42.19
CA LEU A 55 -45.88 -36.11 40.83
C LEU A 55 -45.60 -34.64 40.46
N LYS A 56 -45.86 -33.70 41.37
CA LYS A 56 -45.54 -32.28 41.17
C LYS A 56 -44.03 -32.03 41.13
N PHE A 57 -43.26 -32.75 41.96
CA PHE A 57 -41.80 -32.69 41.93
C PHE A 57 -41.24 -33.13 40.57
N SER A 58 -41.66 -34.29 40.07
CA SER A 58 -41.23 -34.80 38.77
C SER A 58 -41.60 -33.83 37.64
N SER A 59 -42.86 -33.35 37.61
CA SER A 59 -43.30 -32.35 36.62
C SER A 59 -42.49 -31.06 36.70
N SER A 60 -42.21 -30.57 37.92
CA SER A 60 -41.44 -29.34 38.12
C SER A 60 -39.97 -29.52 37.72
N LEU A 61 -39.39 -30.69 38.01
CA LEU A 61 -38.02 -31.05 37.58
C LEU A 61 -37.91 -31.00 36.05
N PHE A 62 -38.85 -31.61 35.32
CA PHE A 62 -38.84 -31.56 33.86
C PHE A 62 -39.09 -30.16 33.32
N GLU A 63 -40.12 -29.45 33.78
CA GLU A 63 -40.47 -28.12 33.27
C GLU A 63 -39.38 -27.08 33.57
N LYS A 64 -38.96 -26.97 34.84
CA LYS A 64 -37.97 -25.97 35.25
C LYS A 64 -36.56 -26.36 34.80
N GLY A 65 -36.23 -27.65 34.82
CA GLY A 65 -34.99 -28.16 34.27
C GLY A 65 -34.88 -27.85 32.78
N PHE A 66 -35.90 -28.21 31.99
CA PHE A 66 -35.93 -27.92 30.55
C PHE A 66 -35.82 -26.41 30.28
N PHE A 67 -36.57 -25.58 31.00
CA PHE A 67 -36.49 -24.12 30.84
C PHE A 67 -35.09 -23.58 31.17
N PHE A 68 -34.48 -24.07 32.26
CA PHE A 68 -33.11 -23.70 32.63
C PHE A 68 -32.10 -24.06 31.53
N PHE A 69 -32.12 -25.32 31.05
CA PHE A 69 -31.21 -25.77 30.00
C PHE A 69 -31.45 -25.06 28.66
N SER A 70 -32.72 -24.78 28.31
CA SER A 70 -33.06 -24.04 27.09
C SER A 70 -32.52 -22.61 27.12
N ASN A 71 -32.70 -21.88 28.22
CA ASN A 71 -32.15 -20.53 28.38
C ASN A 71 -30.62 -20.54 28.39
N LEU A 72 -30.02 -21.53 29.05
CA LEU A 72 -28.57 -21.69 29.07
C LEU A 72 -28.02 -21.95 27.66
N PHE A 73 -28.69 -22.81 26.88
CA PHE A 73 -28.34 -23.07 25.48
C PHE A 73 -28.47 -21.81 24.62
N GLN A 74 -29.56 -21.06 24.75
CA GLN A 74 -29.76 -19.78 24.04
C GLN A 74 -28.65 -18.77 24.38
N PHE A 75 -28.27 -18.70 25.66
CA PHE A 75 -27.17 -17.84 26.10
C PHE A 75 -25.84 -18.24 25.43
N PHE A 76 -25.50 -19.53 25.43
CA PHE A 76 -24.29 -20.01 24.75
C PHE A 76 -24.35 -19.80 23.23
N ALA A 77 -25.49 -20.05 22.60
CA ALA A 77 -25.68 -19.77 21.17
C ALA A 77 -25.46 -18.28 20.86
N GLY A 78 -25.98 -17.38 21.69
CA GLY A 78 -25.73 -15.95 21.59
C GLY A 78 -24.25 -15.58 21.73
N LEU A 79 -23.55 -16.18 22.72
CA LEU A 79 -22.11 -15.99 22.87
C LEU A 79 -21.31 -16.49 21.67
N ILE A 80 -21.67 -17.65 21.11
CA ILE A 80 -21.02 -18.19 19.91
C ILE A 80 -21.21 -17.25 18.73
N ILE A 81 -22.42 -16.71 18.52
CA ILE A 81 -22.69 -15.73 17.46
C ILE A 81 -21.84 -14.48 17.64
N VAL A 82 -21.77 -13.92 18.85
CA VAL A 82 -20.93 -12.76 19.15
C VAL A 82 -19.45 -13.07 18.90
N TRP A 83 -18.98 -14.25 19.31
CA TRP A 83 -17.61 -14.68 19.09
C TRP A 83 -17.27 -14.84 17.59
N ILE A 84 -18.19 -15.40 16.80
CA ILE A 84 -18.07 -15.47 15.34
C ILE A 84 -17.97 -14.06 14.74
N LEU A 85 -18.84 -13.13 15.15
CA LEU A 85 -18.82 -11.74 14.67
C LEU A 85 -17.50 -11.02 14.98
N ILE A 86 -16.96 -11.21 16.18
CA ILE A 86 -15.66 -10.66 16.56
C ILE A 86 -14.54 -11.29 15.73
N SER A 87 -14.61 -12.60 15.48
CA SER A 87 -13.59 -13.33 14.71
C SER A 87 -13.56 -12.99 13.22
N ILE A 88 -14.67 -12.48 12.67
CA ILE A 88 -14.75 -12.03 11.27
C ILE A 88 -14.02 -10.70 11.05
N GLN A 89 -13.88 -9.85 12.06
CA GLN A 89 -13.22 -8.54 11.92
C GLN A 89 -11.77 -8.60 11.39
N PRO A 90 -10.85 -9.44 11.93
CA PRO A 90 -9.51 -9.56 11.36
C PRO A 90 -9.54 -10.07 9.92
N LEU A 91 -10.40 -11.06 9.62
CA LEU A 91 -10.55 -11.59 8.27
C LEU A 91 -10.96 -10.50 7.26
N LEU A 92 -11.89 -9.61 7.65
CA LEU A 92 -12.30 -8.49 6.79
C LEU A 92 -11.17 -7.49 6.55
N LYS A 93 -10.32 -7.23 7.56
CA LYS A 93 -9.15 -6.36 7.40
C LYS A 93 -8.15 -6.97 6.43
N ASP A 94 -7.83 -8.25 6.60
CA ASP A 94 -6.90 -8.97 5.73
C ASP A 94 -7.40 -8.98 4.28
N ILE A 95 -8.71 -9.18 4.07
CA ILE A 95 -9.34 -9.11 2.74
C ILE A 95 -9.22 -7.70 2.15
N GLN A 96 -9.48 -6.65 2.93
CA GLN A 96 -9.35 -5.26 2.47
C GLN A 96 -7.91 -4.93 2.08
N GLU A 97 -6.94 -5.35 2.88
CA GLU A 97 -5.51 -5.19 2.59
C GLU A 97 -5.13 -5.94 1.31
N MET A 98 -5.55 -7.19 1.15
CA MET A 98 -5.32 -7.98 -0.06
C MET A 98 -5.92 -7.34 -1.31
N VAL A 99 -7.17 -6.86 -1.23
CA VAL A 99 -7.84 -6.17 -2.35
C VAL A 99 -7.12 -4.87 -2.70
N SER A 100 -6.66 -4.11 -1.70
CA SER A 100 -5.90 -2.87 -1.93
C SER A 100 -4.55 -3.14 -2.61
N LEU A 101 -3.84 -4.18 -2.17
CA LEU A 101 -2.57 -4.59 -2.74
C LEU A 101 -2.74 -5.11 -4.18
N TYR A 102 -3.80 -5.88 -4.44
CA TYR A 102 -4.13 -6.31 -5.80
C TYR A 102 -4.43 -5.13 -6.74
N LYS A 103 -5.20 -4.14 -6.26
CA LYS A 103 -5.48 -2.91 -7.02
C LYS A 103 -4.19 -2.15 -7.30
N ASP A 104 -3.30 -2.03 -6.32
CA ASP A 104 -2.01 -1.36 -6.46
C ASP A 104 -1.10 -2.04 -7.49
N ILE A 105 -1.01 -3.38 -7.45
CA ILE A 105 -0.26 -4.17 -8.44
C ILE A 105 -0.83 -3.95 -9.84
N ARG A 106 -2.15 -4.07 -10.00
CA ARG A 106 -2.80 -3.87 -11.30
C ARG A 106 -2.59 -2.45 -11.84
N ASN A 107 -2.69 -1.44 -10.98
CA ASN A 107 -2.44 -0.05 -11.38
C ASN A 107 -0.97 0.16 -11.78
N LEU A 108 -0.02 -0.47 -11.06
CA LEU A 108 1.39 -0.46 -11.43
C LEU A 108 1.60 -1.12 -12.79
N GLU A 109 1.03 -2.29 -13.04
CA GLU A 109 1.10 -2.97 -14.34
C GLU A 109 0.54 -2.10 -15.48
N MET A 110 -0.60 -1.45 -15.26
CA MET A 110 -1.19 -0.53 -16.25
C MET A 110 -0.29 0.69 -16.48
N ALA A 111 0.26 1.28 -15.43
CA ALA A 111 1.22 2.38 -15.58
C ALA A 111 2.48 1.93 -16.32
N LEU A 112 3.02 0.74 -16.05
CA LEU A 112 4.17 0.19 -16.76
C LEU A 112 3.87 -0.03 -18.24
N LYS A 113 2.64 -0.41 -18.62
CA LYS A 113 2.23 -0.49 -20.04
C LYS A 113 2.24 0.87 -20.74
N ASN A 114 2.06 1.96 -20.00
CA ASN A 114 2.21 3.33 -20.51
C ASN A 114 3.68 3.74 -20.65
N LEU A 115 4.60 3.01 -20.03
CA LEU A 115 6.03 3.33 -20.01
C LEU A 115 6.76 2.44 -21.01
N LYS A 116 6.93 2.95 -22.23
CA LYS A 116 7.76 2.28 -23.23
C LYS A 116 9.21 2.26 -22.79
N SER A 117 9.82 1.08 -22.82
CA SER A 117 11.20 0.85 -22.39
C SER A 117 12.21 1.54 -23.32
N GLU A 118 11.92 1.56 -24.63
CA GLU A 118 12.66 2.30 -25.64
C GLU A 118 11.99 3.63 -26.01
N ARG A 119 12.59 4.74 -25.60
CA ARG A 119 12.01 6.08 -25.78
C ARG A 119 13.06 7.18 -25.72
N LYS A 120 12.76 8.32 -26.33
CA LYS A 120 13.50 9.55 -26.13
C LYS A 120 13.28 10.06 -24.70
N LEU A 121 14.36 10.40 -24.00
CA LEU A 121 14.31 10.93 -22.63
C LEU A 121 14.56 12.43 -22.62
N LEU A 122 15.68 12.84 -23.22
CA LEU A 122 16.17 14.21 -23.18
C LEU A 122 16.67 14.65 -24.56
N GLU A 123 16.63 15.96 -24.75
CA GLU A 123 17.38 16.65 -25.78
C GLU A 123 18.17 17.79 -25.14
N ILE A 124 19.49 17.74 -25.31
CA ILE A 124 20.43 18.67 -24.69
C ILE A 124 21.02 19.54 -25.79
N ILE A 125 20.90 20.85 -25.63
CA ILE A 125 21.39 21.85 -26.56
C ILE A 125 22.30 22.81 -25.79
N PRO A 126 23.62 22.80 -26.01
CA PRO A 126 24.53 23.78 -25.43
C PRO A 126 24.24 25.17 -26.02
N VAL A 127 23.95 26.13 -25.16
CA VAL A 127 23.52 27.50 -25.52
C VAL A 127 24.70 28.47 -25.46
N SER A 128 25.51 28.41 -24.41
CA SER A 128 26.71 29.25 -24.24
C SER A 128 27.82 28.51 -23.49
N PHE A 129 29.04 28.97 -23.72
CA PHE A 129 30.25 28.59 -22.98
C PHE A 129 31.00 29.88 -22.60
N GLU A 130 30.86 30.31 -21.35
CA GLU A 130 31.46 31.55 -20.84
C GLU A 130 32.19 31.24 -19.53
N ASP A 131 33.42 31.73 -19.35
CA ASP A 131 34.19 31.58 -18.11
C ASP A 131 34.24 30.14 -17.52
N ASN A 132 34.39 29.15 -18.40
CA ASN A 132 34.39 27.72 -18.04
C ASN A 132 33.05 27.23 -17.47
N GLU A 133 31.97 27.98 -17.64
CA GLU A 133 30.58 27.59 -17.41
C GLU A 133 29.93 27.16 -18.73
N MET A 134 29.27 26.01 -18.72
CA MET A 134 28.46 25.51 -19.81
C MET A 134 26.98 25.68 -19.47
N VAL A 135 26.24 26.36 -20.35
CA VAL A 135 24.79 26.52 -20.23
C VAL A 135 24.11 25.59 -21.24
N PHE A 136 23.24 24.74 -20.73
CA PHE A 136 22.46 23.78 -21.51
C PHE A 136 20.98 24.11 -21.44
N LYS A 137 20.33 24.07 -22.60
CA LYS A 137 18.87 23.95 -22.69
C LYS A 137 18.53 22.46 -22.78
N ILE A 138 17.80 21.96 -21.79
CA ILE A 138 17.38 20.57 -21.66
C ILE A 138 15.88 20.50 -21.93
N LYS A 139 15.47 19.74 -22.94
CA LYS A 139 14.07 19.41 -23.19
C LYS A 139 13.79 17.98 -22.74
N TYR A 140 12.64 17.77 -22.12
CA TYR A 140 12.20 16.50 -21.56
C TYR A 140 11.13 15.87 -22.44
N PHE A 141 11.18 14.55 -22.56
CA PHE A 141 10.25 13.78 -23.37
C PHE A 141 9.62 12.64 -22.56
N ALA A 142 8.33 12.39 -22.81
CA ALA A 142 7.63 11.20 -22.34
C ALA A 142 7.00 10.49 -23.54
N TYR A 143 6.84 9.18 -23.45
CA TYR A 143 6.23 8.39 -24.53
C TYR A 143 4.71 8.38 -24.35
N SER A 144 3.97 8.84 -25.35
CA SER A 144 2.51 8.73 -25.39
C SER A 144 2.11 7.42 -26.09
N PRO A 145 1.58 6.41 -25.39
CA PRO A 145 1.11 5.18 -26.01
C PRO A 145 -0.07 5.39 -26.96
N LEU A 146 -0.90 6.41 -26.75
CA LEU A 146 -2.03 6.71 -27.62
C LEU A 146 -1.61 7.35 -28.94
N LYS A 147 -0.59 8.21 -28.92
CA LYS A 147 -0.04 8.83 -30.15
C LYS A 147 1.03 7.98 -30.81
N GLY A 148 1.65 7.06 -30.08
CA GLY A 148 2.73 6.21 -30.57
C GLY A 148 4.07 6.92 -30.74
N GLU A 149 4.25 8.08 -30.10
CA GLU A 149 5.42 8.94 -30.25
C GLU A 149 5.89 9.55 -28.93
N ASP A 150 7.13 10.06 -28.93
CA ASP A 150 7.71 10.79 -27.79
C ASP A 150 7.29 12.27 -27.85
N ILE A 151 6.54 12.72 -26.85
CA ILE A 151 6.04 14.09 -26.73
C ILE A 151 6.93 14.94 -25.82
N GLU A 152 7.14 16.21 -26.18
CA GLU A 152 7.89 17.16 -25.33
C GLU A 152 7.02 17.59 -24.15
N THR A 153 7.51 17.38 -22.93
CA THR A 153 6.75 17.63 -21.70
C THR A 153 7.19 18.87 -20.94
N GLY A 154 8.33 19.44 -21.34
CA GLY A 154 8.83 20.72 -20.84
C GLY A 154 10.30 20.92 -21.14
N GLU A 155 10.82 22.06 -20.71
CA GLU A 155 12.21 22.45 -20.88
C GLU A 155 12.78 23.15 -19.65
N ARG A 156 14.09 23.08 -19.48
CA ARG A 156 14.81 23.73 -18.39
C ARG A 156 16.21 24.14 -18.84
N GLU A 157 16.68 25.26 -18.31
CA GLU A 157 18.09 25.65 -18.43
C GLU A 157 18.90 25.06 -17.26
N CYS A 158 20.08 24.54 -17.57
CA CYS A 158 21.01 23.99 -16.60
C CYS A 158 22.40 24.57 -16.85
N LYS A 159 23.08 25.00 -15.78
CA LYS A 159 24.42 25.56 -15.85
C LYS A 159 25.38 24.68 -15.07
N ILE A 160 26.56 24.44 -15.62
CA ILE A 160 27.59 23.66 -14.93
C ILE A 160 28.99 24.11 -15.35
N TYR A 161 29.88 24.28 -14.38
CA TYR A 161 31.29 24.56 -14.67
C TYR A 161 32.01 23.32 -15.18
N GLY A 162 32.87 23.46 -16.17
CA GLY A 162 33.68 22.39 -16.74
C GLY A 162 33.81 22.49 -18.26
N ARG A 163 34.50 21.52 -18.85
CA ARG A 163 34.66 21.37 -20.31
C ARG A 163 33.95 20.13 -20.85
N LYS A 164 33.68 19.15 -19.99
CA LYS A 164 32.92 17.94 -20.30
C LYS A 164 31.76 17.84 -19.34
N ALA A 165 30.59 17.47 -19.85
CA ALA A 165 29.40 17.26 -19.03
C ALA A 165 29.03 15.78 -19.05
N TYR A 166 28.62 15.26 -17.90
CA TYR A 166 28.16 13.89 -17.71
C TYR A 166 26.72 13.92 -17.23
N PHE A 167 25.81 13.42 -18.04
CA PHE A 167 24.38 13.36 -17.74
C PHE A 167 24.06 12.00 -17.17
N ASP A 168 23.69 11.97 -15.90
CA ASP A 168 23.35 10.78 -15.15
C ASP A 168 21.84 10.52 -15.11
N PHE A 169 21.52 9.23 -15.14
CA PHE A 169 20.17 8.74 -15.12
C PHE A 169 20.06 7.59 -14.13
N ILE A 170 18.97 7.56 -13.38
CA ILE A 170 18.60 6.43 -12.56
C ILE A 170 17.84 5.44 -13.43
N VAL A 171 18.37 4.22 -13.55
CA VAL A 171 17.73 3.12 -14.26
C VAL A 171 17.06 2.20 -13.25
N LEU A 172 15.74 2.04 -13.38
CA LEU A 172 14.91 1.17 -12.57
C LEU A 172 14.61 -0.12 -13.32
N ASN A 173 15.00 -1.26 -12.75
CA ASN A 173 14.69 -2.59 -13.27
C ASN A 173 13.55 -3.20 -12.46
N PHE A 174 12.42 -3.46 -13.13
CA PHE A 174 11.24 -4.04 -12.50
C PHE A 174 11.26 -5.58 -12.59
N ASP A 175 11.01 -6.25 -11.46
CA ASP A 175 10.84 -7.71 -11.37
C ASP A 175 9.56 -8.19 -12.07
N TYR A 176 8.49 -7.38 -12.00
CA TYR A 176 7.15 -7.75 -12.47
C TYR A 176 6.93 -7.57 -13.96
N ALA A 177 8.00 -7.43 -14.74
CA ALA A 177 7.87 -7.16 -16.16
C ALA A 177 7.39 -8.42 -16.91
N LEU A 178 6.06 -8.57 -16.84
CA LEU A 178 5.17 -9.49 -17.51
C LEU A 178 5.47 -10.96 -17.20
N ILE A 179 4.89 -11.47 -16.11
CA ILE A 179 4.76 -12.93 -15.88
C ILE A 179 4.08 -13.63 -17.09
N GLU A 180 3.35 -12.87 -17.93
CA GLU A 180 2.78 -13.35 -19.19
C GLU A 180 3.68 -13.18 -20.44
N SER A 181 4.75 -12.37 -20.42
CA SER A 181 5.59 -12.13 -21.63
C SER A 181 7.11 -12.21 -21.45
N GLY A 182 7.61 -12.35 -20.21
CA GLY A 182 9.02 -12.58 -19.90
C GLY A 182 9.98 -11.43 -20.24
N LYS A 183 9.48 -10.21 -20.50
CA LYS A 183 10.31 -9.07 -20.92
C LYS A 183 10.53 -8.08 -19.79
N SER A 184 11.78 -7.93 -19.33
CA SER A 184 12.21 -6.89 -18.38
C SER A 184 11.88 -5.48 -18.89
N ILE A 185 11.16 -4.68 -18.08
CA ILE A 185 10.95 -3.26 -18.33
C ILE A 185 11.96 -2.50 -17.48
N ASN A 186 12.85 -1.79 -18.17
CA ASN A 186 13.78 -0.85 -17.54
C ASN A 186 13.31 0.57 -17.83
N ILE A 187 13.30 1.41 -16.79
CA ILE A 187 12.90 2.81 -16.90
C ILE A 187 14.07 3.67 -16.49
N ALA A 188 14.59 4.45 -17.44
CA ALA A 188 15.59 5.47 -17.17
C ALA A 188 14.90 6.82 -16.85
N ILE A 189 15.38 7.46 -15.78
CA ILE A 189 14.89 8.74 -15.29
C ILE A 189 16.09 9.70 -15.17
N PRO A 190 16.05 10.89 -15.80
CA PRO A 190 17.09 11.91 -15.63
C PRO A 190 17.28 12.27 -14.15
N TYR A 191 18.53 12.36 -13.70
CA TYR A 191 18.81 12.63 -12.29
C TYR A 191 19.71 13.85 -12.10
N LEU A 192 20.93 13.79 -12.61
CA LEU A 192 22.00 14.72 -12.27
C LEU A 192 22.83 15.04 -13.51
N VAL A 193 23.38 16.24 -13.60
CA VAL A 193 24.52 16.53 -14.46
C VAL A 193 25.72 16.90 -13.61
N PHE A 194 26.87 16.29 -13.92
CA PHE A 194 28.17 16.61 -13.31
C PHE A 194 29.21 16.86 -14.40
N SER A 195 30.43 17.24 -14.05
CA SER A 195 31.45 17.61 -15.04
C SER A 195 32.84 17.06 -14.70
N ASP A 196 33.82 17.36 -15.54
CA ASP A 196 35.22 17.12 -15.25
C ASP A 196 35.77 17.96 -14.09
N THR A 197 35.08 19.04 -13.70
CA THR A 197 35.47 19.91 -12.57
C THR A 197 34.52 19.84 -11.39
N ILE A 198 33.28 19.37 -11.58
CA ILE A 198 32.27 19.23 -10.54
C ILE A 198 32.00 17.74 -10.35
N PRO A 199 32.31 17.17 -9.16
CA PRO A 199 32.10 15.76 -8.89
C PRO A 199 30.61 15.43 -8.79
N PHE A 200 30.27 14.15 -8.93
CA PHE A 200 28.89 13.63 -8.93
C PHE A 200 28.07 14.13 -7.74
N GLU A 201 28.63 14.12 -6.54
CA GLU A 201 27.96 14.50 -5.29
C GLU A 201 27.52 15.96 -5.27
N ASN A 202 28.20 16.82 -6.04
CA ASN A 202 27.95 18.25 -6.16
C ASN A 202 27.33 18.65 -7.51
N GLY A 203 26.92 17.67 -8.32
CA GLY A 203 26.32 17.95 -9.61
C GLY A 203 24.97 18.64 -9.50
N VAL A 204 24.51 19.16 -10.63
CA VAL A 204 23.24 19.89 -10.71
C VAL A 204 22.10 18.92 -10.96
N ASN A 205 21.10 18.95 -10.09
CA ASN A 205 19.92 18.11 -10.22
C ASN A 205 19.09 18.53 -11.45
N ILE A 206 18.92 17.60 -12.40
CA ILE A 206 18.11 17.74 -13.62
C ILE A 206 16.81 16.91 -13.56
N LEU A 207 16.55 16.19 -12.47
CA LEU A 207 15.23 15.64 -12.18
C LEU A 207 14.27 16.80 -11.92
N TYR A 208 13.57 17.21 -12.97
CA TYR A 208 12.58 18.29 -12.88
C TYR A 208 11.18 17.71 -12.78
N GLU A 209 10.47 18.08 -11.72
CA GLU A 209 9.13 17.56 -11.42
C GLU A 209 8.08 18.67 -11.57
N MET A 210 6.94 18.32 -12.15
CA MET A 210 5.74 19.13 -12.16
C MET A 210 4.65 18.34 -11.44
N GLU A 211 4.04 18.93 -10.40
CA GLU A 211 3.03 18.26 -9.55
C GLU A 211 3.51 16.95 -8.86
N GLY A 212 4.83 16.83 -8.66
CA GLY A 212 5.49 15.65 -8.08
C GLY A 212 5.65 14.50 -9.07
N ILE A 213 5.65 14.80 -10.37
CA ILE A 213 5.88 13.84 -11.47
C ILE A 213 7.07 14.32 -12.29
N PRO A 214 8.12 13.49 -12.51
CA PRO A 214 9.23 13.85 -13.37
C PRO A 214 8.72 14.18 -14.78
N LEU A 215 9.23 15.25 -15.39
CA LEU A 215 8.82 15.63 -16.74
C LEU A 215 9.04 14.51 -17.76
N SER A 216 10.10 13.71 -17.61
CA SER A 216 10.35 12.53 -18.44
C SER A 216 9.30 11.41 -18.29
N LEU A 217 8.35 11.55 -17.37
CA LEU A 217 7.25 10.62 -17.09
C LEU A 217 5.90 11.35 -17.04
N LYS A 218 5.83 12.62 -17.45
CA LYS A 218 4.59 13.39 -17.40
C LYS A 218 3.75 13.06 -18.63
N LEU A 219 2.56 12.53 -18.42
CA LEU A 219 1.55 12.32 -19.45
C LEU A 219 0.25 12.99 -19.00
N ASP A 220 -0.40 13.68 -19.94
CA ASP A 220 -1.73 14.26 -19.73
C ASP A 220 -2.82 13.20 -19.99
N GLU A 221 -4.05 13.44 -19.55
CA GLU A 221 -5.15 12.44 -19.64
C GLU A 221 -5.36 11.89 -21.06
N GLY A 222 -5.23 12.75 -22.08
CA GLY A 222 -5.37 12.37 -23.49
C GLY A 222 -4.22 11.53 -24.07
N ASP A 223 -3.17 11.28 -23.29
CA ASP A 223 -2.00 10.48 -23.68
C ASP A 223 -1.91 9.14 -22.92
N LEU A 224 -2.81 8.90 -21.95
CA LEU A 224 -2.80 7.71 -21.11
C LEU A 224 -3.66 6.57 -21.69
N PHE A 225 -3.12 5.36 -21.67
CA PHE A 225 -3.78 4.12 -22.06
C PHE A 225 -4.27 3.35 -20.83
N LEU A 226 -5.58 3.07 -20.77
CA LEU A 226 -6.25 2.25 -19.73
C LEU A 226 -6.11 2.74 -18.28
N LEU A 227 -5.62 3.96 -18.05
CA LEU A 227 -5.43 4.52 -16.72
C LEU A 227 -5.85 5.99 -16.73
N ASN A 228 -6.54 6.45 -15.69
CA ASN A 228 -6.83 7.86 -15.52
C ASN A 228 -5.59 8.60 -14.97
N GLU A 229 -5.58 9.92 -15.10
CA GLU A 229 -4.46 10.75 -14.70
C GLU A 229 -4.14 10.67 -13.20
N VAL A 230 -5.16 10.58 -12.34
CA VAL A 230 -4.98 10.55 -10.89
C VAL A 230 -4.27 9.27 -10.44
N ASP A 231 -4.71 8.12 -10.95
CA ASP A 231 -4.11 6.82 -10.67
C ASP A 231 -2.70 6.75 -11.25
N TYR A 232 -2.48 7.27 -12.47
CA TYR A 232 -1.14 7.36 -13.07
C TYR A 232 -0.18 8.16 -12.19
N LYS A 233 -0.57 9.39 -11.81
CA LYS A 233 0.24 10.26 -10.95
C LYS A 233 0.55 9.59 -9.61
N SER A 234 -0.42 8.92 -9.02
CA SER A 234 -0.24 8.16 -7.77
C SER A 234 0.83 7.07 -7.92
N VAL A 235 0.79 6.30 -9.02
CA VAL A 235 1.77 5.24 -9.28
C VAL A 235 3.16 5.81 -9.52
N ILE A 236 3.30 6.85 -10.35
CA ILE A 236 4.62 7.46 -10.59
C ILE A 236 5.22 8.02 -9.30
N LYS A 237 4.41 8.64 -8.42
CA LYS A 237 4.87 9.07 -7.09
C LYS A 237 5.37 7.90 -6.25
N LYS A 238 4.69 6.76 -6.26
CA LYS A 238 5.17 5.53 -5.58
C LYS A 238 6.51 5.06 -6.16
N ILE A 239 6.68 5.09 -7.49
CA ILE A 239 7.96 4.75 -8.14
C ILE A 239 9.07 5.71 -7.69
N MET A 240 8.81 7.01 -7.64
CA MET A 240 9.79 8.01 -7.18
C MET A 240 10.15 7.88 -5.69
N LEU A 241 9.20 7.44 -4.85
CA LEU A 241 9.51 7.09 -3.45
C LEU A 241 10.41 5.85 -3.37
N ALA A 242 10.18 4.85 -4.22
CA ALA A 242 11.00 3.65 -4.28
C ALA A 242 12.46 3.93 -4.69
N VAL A 243 12.71 4.96 -5.49
CA VAL A 243 14.08 5.42 -5.80
C VAL A 243 14.85 5.83 -4.53
N LYS A 244 14.15 6.35 -3.52
CA LYS A 244 14.74 6.88 -2.27
C LYS A 244 14.81 5.85 -1.14
N ASP A 245 13.96 4.82 -1.16
CA ASP A 245 13.88 3.78 -0.13
C ASP A 245 14.01 2.38 -0.73
N LYS A 246 15.17 1.75 -0.50
CA LYS A 246 15.49 0.40 -0.98
C LYS A 246 14.55 -0.68 -0.44
N SER A 247 14.03 -0.52 0.78
CA SER A 247 13.09 -1.46 1.38
C SER A 247 11.71 -1.36 0.72
N PHE A 248 11.30 -0.14 0.38
CA PHE A 248 10.08 0.13 -0.37
C PHE A 248 10.19 -0.33 -1.81
N ALA A 249 11.35 -0.14 -2.46
CA ALA A 249 11.62 -0.57 -3.82
C ALA A 249 11.30 -2.05 -4.08
N ARG A 250 11.76 -2.94 -3.18
CA ARG A 250 11.47 -4.37 -3.28
C ARG A 250 9.99 -4.69 -3.15
N LYS A 251 9.28 -3.99 -2.25
CA LYS A 251 7.83 -4.17 -2.07
C LYS A 251 7.03 -3.69 -3.30
N THR A 252 7.54 -2.69 -4.01
CA THR A 252 6.96 -2.16 -5.25
C THR A 252 7.42 -2.92 -6.49
N GLY A 253 8.24 -3.97 -6.34
CA GLY A 253 8.68 -4.80 -7.47
C GLY A 253 9.84 -4.26 -8.29
N ILE A 254 10.61 -3.34 -7.72
CA ILE A 254 11.88 -2.88 -8.32
C ILE A 254 12.97 -3.81 -7.80
N ARG A 255 13.53 -4.62 -8.70
CA ARG A 255 14.57 -5.61 -8.40
C ARG A 255 15.89 -4.94 -8.03
N THR A 256 16.29 -4.02 -8.88
CA THR A 256 17.56 -3.31 -8.84
C THR A 256 17.38 -1.93 -9.42
N TYR A 257 18.17 -0.99 -8.92
CA TYR A 257 18.35 0.31 -9.54
C TYR A 257 19.84 0.64 -9.52
N TYR A 258 20.30 1.30 -10.56
CA TYR A 258 21.68 1.77 -10.72
C TYR A 258 21.67 3.11 -11.44
N SER A 259 22.81 3.79 -11.46
CA SER A 259 22.97 5.01 -12.25
C SER A 259 23.83 4.73 -13.48
N GLU A 260 23.48 5.38 -14.58
CA GLU A 260 24.20 5.30 -15.85
C GLU A 260 24.38 6.72 -16.39
N ALA A 261 25.64 7.08 -16.69
CA ALA A 261 26.00 8.42 -17.10
C ALA A 261 26.54 8.45 -18.53
N ILE A 262 26.11 9.45 -19.30
CA ILE A 262 26.60 9.74 -20.64
C ILE A 262 27.49 10.98 -20.59
N GLY A 263 28.77 10.80 -20.91
CA GLY A 263 29.72 11.90 -21.08
C GLY A 263 29.60 12.53 -22.47
N ILE A 264 29.49 13.85 -22.52
CA ILE A 264 29.56 14.65 -23.75
C ILE A 264 30.67 15.68 -23.66
N SER A 265 31.34 15.92 -24.80
CA SER A 265 32.17 17.10 -25.03
C SER A 265 31.32 18.06 -25.88
N PRO A 266 30.61 19.00 -25.25
CA PRO A 266 29.52 19.69 -25.92
C PRO A 266 30.05 20.68 -26.98
N VAL A 267 29.26 20.87 -28.02
CA VAL A 267 29.54 21.80 -29.13
C VAL A 267 28.37 22.75 -29.22
N LEU A 268 28.62 24.07 -29.30
CA LEU A 268 27.57 25.08 -29.31
C LEU A 268 26.51 24.77 -30.37
N LYS A 269 25.24 24.89 -29.99
CA LYS A 269 24.06 24.67 -30.83
C LYS A 269 23.94 23.24 -31.41
N LYS A 270 24.85 22.32 -31.10
CA LYS A 270 24.71 20.91 -31.47
C LYS A 270 23.69 20.25 -30.55
N LYS A 271 22.73 19.57 -31.16
CA LYS A 271 21.70 18.82 -30.47
C LYS A 271 22.20 17.42 -30.11
N TYR A 272 22.07 17.06 -28.85
CA TYR A 272 22.40 15.75 -28.30
C TYR A 272 21.12 15.09 -27.83
N THR A 273 20.74 13.95 -28.42
CA THR A 273 19.48 13.28 -28.07
C THR A 273 19.76 12.01 -27.28
N ILE A 274 19.14 11.88 -26.11
CA ILE A 274 19.34 10.73 -25.24
C ILE A 274 18.10 9.82 -25.29
N TYR A 275 18.34 8.53 -25.52
CA TYR A 275 17.34 7.47 -25.60
C TYR A 275 17.57 6.41 -24.53
N SER A 276 16.48 5.88 -23.97
CA SER A 276 16.50 4.60 -23.25
C SER A 276 16.46 3.44 -24.26
N THR A 277 17.26 2.39 -24.05
CA THR A 277 17.32 1.22 -24.96
C THR A 277 16.42 0.06 -24.53
N GLY A 278 15.65 0.23 -23.46
CA GLY A 278 14.71 -0.77 -22.92
C GLY A 278 15.33 -2.00 -22.27
N THR A 279 16.55 -2.39 -22.68
CA THR A 279 17.40 -3.38 -22.03
C THR A 279 18.15 -2.85 -20.80
N GLY A 280 17.91 -1.58 -20.44
CA GLY A 280 18.51 -0.92 -19.29
C GLY A 280 19.67 0.01 -19.64
N GLY A 281 20.08 0.07 -20.91
CA GLY A 281 21.10 1.01 -21.36
C GLY A 281 20.54 2.37 -21.75
N ILE A 282 21.44 3.35 -21.82
CA ILE A 282 21.14 4.69 -22.30
C ILE A 282 22.04 4.99 -23.50
N LEU A 283 21.44 5.53 -24.56
CA LEU A 283 22.12 5.79 -25.82
C LEU A 283 22.10 7.27 -26.16
N LEU A 284 23.27 7.80 -26.53
CA LEU A 284 23.42 9.12 -27.14
C LEU A 284 23.31 9.01 -28.66
N LYS A 285 22.43 9.80 -29.27
CA LYS A 285 22.31 9.99 -30.72
C LYS A 285 22.57 11.44 -31.10
#